data_AF-A0A4R3UIA0-F1
#
_entry.id   AF-A0A4R3UIA0-F1
#
_cell.length_a   1.000
_cell.length_b   1.000
_cell.length_c   1.000
_cell.angle_alpha   90.00
_cell.angle_beta   90.00
_cell.angle_gamma   90.00
#
_symmetry.space_group_name_H-M   'P 1'
#
loop_
_entity.id
_entity.type
_entity.pdbx_description
1 polymer ?
#
loop_
_entity_poly.entity_id
_entity_poly.type
_entity_poly.pdbx_seq_one_letter_code
_entity_poly.pdbx_strand_id
1 'polypeptide(L)'
;MTGAIGAYMRFAYDLYGLKHAVDVQKLLIDRIKHPETFPGAMYEVRVAAALLRAGCTLELQDETDRRTTHVEFIATNAQSGATFAVEAKRREGARMKINRQMYRALSKHSEHPRIVFIDTNDCRLELGRNRAAPVALVEAEGQLDRYERDPIGKTLPQAYVIATFEPAEHHLDAVDLPSGMLLWGFHFDDLRPGLKTLLQQVEMRRRHSPIFALLESMEKHQHVPVTFDGEADAYLGSASKTRLKVGQRLEVPGPDGTHIEVTLEDGTVVPSWKAASCVVRSDDGKRFIVQVPLTDEDLQAYAQHPATFFGTVDRNAGRKQLKTALDAFDFIWESCKDTKKEELLERLKSAPDWAWLASLSQHEVATHYCVRMAENLMHEIENSAAVTGLDGP
;
A
#
# COMPACT_ATOMS: atom_id res chain seq x y z
N MET A 1 16.51 -10.52 -9.69
CA MET A 1 15.58 -11.33 -10.50
C MET A 1 15.44 -10.68 -11.86
N THR A 2 15.51 -11.41 -12.98
CA THR A 2 15.33 -10.82 -14.32
C THR A 2 13.86 -10.54 -14.61
N GLY A 3 13.57 -9.68 -15.60
CA GLY A 3 12.20 -9.36 -16.04
C GLY A 3 11.39 -10.59 -16.42
N ALA A 4 12.00 -11.58 -17.09
CA ALA A 4 11.35 -12.83 -17.45
C ALA A 4 10.90 -13.63 -16.22
N ILE A 5 11.80 -13.82 -15.26
CA ILE A 5 11.49 -14.56 -14.02
C ILE A 5 10.46 -13.78 -13.20
N GLY A 6 10.59 -12.46 -13.11
CA GLY A 6 9.64 -11.60 -12.40
C GLY A 6 8.24 -11.68 -12.99
N ALA A 7 8.10 -11.55 -14.31
CA ALA A 7 6.82 -11.67 -15.00
C ALA A 7 6.18 -13.05 -14.81
N TYR A 8 6.98 -14.12 -14.91
CA TYR A 8 6.49 -15.48 -14.69
C TYR A 8 6.02 -15.71 -13.25
N MET A 9 6.85 -15.39 -12.26
CA MET A 9 6.51 -15.60 -10.84
C MET A 9 5.33 -14.76 -10.40
N ARG A 10 5.25 -13.51 -10.88
CA ARG A 10 4.11 -12.63 -10.62
C ARG A 10 2.83 -13.23 -11.17
N PHE A 11 2.83 -13.64 -12.43
CA PHE A 11 1.65 -14.23 -13.04
C PHE A 11 1.23 -15.54 -12.37
N ALA A 12 2.18 -16.39 -11.99
CA ALA A 12 1.91 -17.61 -11.23
C ALA A 12 1.27 -17.30 -9.86
N TYR A 13 1.76 -16.29 -9.16
CA TYR A 13 1.20 -15.86 -7.88
C TYR A 13 -0.20 -15.26 -8.03
N ASP A 14 -0.43 -14.44 -9.06
CA ASP A 14 -1.75 -13.86 -9.35
C ASP A 14 -2.77 -14.96 -9.69
N LEU A 15 -2.38 -15.96 -10.51
CA LEU A 15 -3.21 -17.13 -10.79
C LEU A 15 -3.51 -17.96 -9.54
N TYR A 16 -2.52 -18.16 -8.68
CA TYR A 16 -2.70 -18.83 -7.40
C TYR A 16 -3.74 -18.10 -6.55
N GLY A 17 -3.61 -16.79 -6.38
CA GLY A 17 -4.56 -15.97 -5.62
C GLY A 17 -5.98 -16.06 -6.19
N LEU A 18 -6.12 -15.94 -7.52
CA LEU A 18 -7.42 -16.02 -8.19
C LEU A 18 -8.10 -17.37 -7.96
N LYS A 19 -7.37 -18.49 -8.16
CA LYS A 19 -7.91 -19.85 -8.01
C LYS A 19 -8.41 -20.15 -6.59
N HIS A 20 -7.82 -19.55 -5.56
CA HIS A 20 -8.24 -19.78 -4.17
C HIS A 20 -9.45 -18.92 -3.77
N ALA A 21 -9.78 -17.90 -4.54
CA ALA A 21 -10.86 -16.98 -4.23
C ALA A 21 -12.12 -17.18 -5.07
N VAL A 22 -11.97 -17.56 -6.33
CA VAL A 22 -13.09 -17.73 -7.28
C VAL A 22 -12.90 -18.95 -8.17
N ASP A 23 -14.02 -19.49 -8.66
CA ASP A 23 -14.00 -20.49 -9.72
C ASP A 23 -13.57 -19.82 -11.04
N VAL A 24 -12.33 -20.10 -11.46
CA VAL A 24 -11.76 -19.53 -12.67
C VAL A 24 -12.53 -20.04 -13.89
N GLN A 25 -13.19 -19.13 -14.60
CA GLN A 25 -13.99 -19.46 -15.79
C GLN A 25 -13.11 -20.08 -16.89
N LYS A 26 -13.67 -21.09 -17.57
CA LYS A 26 -12.99 -21.76 -18.69
C LYS A 26 -12.56 -20.77 -19.80
N LEU A 27 -13.39 -19.77 -20.08
CA LEU A 27 -13.10 -18.77 -21.10
C LEU A 27 -11.82 -17.96 -20.80
N LEU A 28 -11.61 -17.58 -19.53
CA LEU A 28 -10.38 -16.91 -19.11
C LEU A 28 -9.16 -17.83 -19.25
N ILE A 29 -9.29 -19.12 -18.86
CA ILE A 29 -8.22 -20.12 -19.06
C ILE A 29 -7.88 -20.29 -20.53
N ASP A 30 -8.90 -20.36 -21.40
CA ASP A 30 -8.69 -20.45 -22.83
C ASP A 30 -7.94 -19.20 -23.32
N ARG A 31 -8.37 -17.98 -22.95
CA ARG A 31 -7.68 -16.73 -23.34
C ARG A 31 -6.22 -16.66 -22.86
N ILE A 32 -5.91 -17.19 -21.68
CA ILE A 32 -4.54 -17.28 -21.15
C ILE A 32 -3.67 -18.22 -22.01
N LYS A 33 -4.25 -19.28 -22.58
CA LYS A 33 -3.51 -20.26 -23.40
C LYS A 33 -3.29 -19.81 -24.85
N HIS A 34 -3.96 -18.75 -25.30
CA HIS A 34 -3.86 -18.25 -26.68
C HIS A 34 -2.93 -17.03 -26.74
N PRO A 35 -1.84 -17.05 -27.55
CA PRO A 35 -0.86 -15.97 -27.58
C PRO A 35 -1.43 -14.57 -27.88
N GLU A 36 -2.43 -14.46 -28.74
CA GLU A 36 -3.02 -13.17 -29.13
C GLU A 36 -3.84 -12.53 -28.02
N THR A 37 -4.49 -13.34 -27.18
CA THR A 37 -5.35 -12.86 -26.08
C THR A 37 -4.66 -12.88 -24.73
N PHE A 38 -3.54 -13.60 -24.61
CA PHE A 38 -2.78 -13.75 -23.38
C PHE A 38 -2.40 -12.41 -22.74
N PRO A 39 -1.90 -11.40 -23.48
CA PRO A 39 -1.55 -10.10 -22.90
C PRO A 39 -2.68 -9.43 -22.11
N GLY A 40 -3.90 -9.43 -22.66
CA GLY A 40 -5.07 -8.84 -22.02
C GLY A 40 -5.56 -9.67 -20.83
N ALA A 41 -5.68 -10.98 -21.03
CA ALA A 41 -6.12 -11.90 -19.98
C ALA A 41 -5.15 -11.94 -18.78
N MET A 42 -3.84 -11.83 -19.04
CA MET A 42 -2.83 -11.74 -17.99
C MET A 42 -3.00 -10.47 -17.14
N TYR A 43 -3.34 -9.34 -17.76
CA TYR A 43 -3.60 -8.10 -17.01
C TYR A 43 -4.90 -8.17 -16.21
N GLU A 44 -5.96 -8.77 -16.76
CA GLU A 44 -7.20 -9.03 -16.01
C GLU A 44 -6.95 -9.86 -14.74
N VAL A 45 -6.16 -10.93 -14.85
CA VAL A 45 -5.75 -11.76 -13.69
C VAL A 45 -4.97 -10.92 -12.67
N ARG A 46 -4.05 -10.06 -13.12
CA ARG A 46 -3.28 -9.19 -12.23
C ARG A 46 -4.16 -8.23 -11.45
N VAL A 47 -5.13 -7.60 -12.12
CA VAL A 47 -6.08 -6.68 -11.49
C VAL A 47 -6.97 -7.42 -10.48
N ALA A 48 -7.50 -8.57 -10.86
CA ALA A 48 -8.30 -9.41 -9.97
C ALA A 48 -7.50 -9.80 -8.71
N ALA A 49 -6.27 -10.28 -8.89
CA ALA A 49 -5.40 -10.65 -7.78
C ALA A 49 -5.04 -9.46 -6.88
N ALA A 50 -4.84 -8.25 -7.45
CA ALA A 50 -4.62 -7.04 -6.66
C ALA A 50 -5.80 -6.71 -5.74
N LEU A 51 -7.03 -6.83 -6.25
CA LEU A 51 -8.24 -6.60 -5.45
C LEU A 51 -8.42 -7.65 -4.36
N LEU A 52 -8.17 -8.93 -4.67
CA LEU A 52 -8.22 -10.01 -3.69
C LEU A 52 -7.22 -9.78 -2.54
N ARG A 53 -5.98 -9.38 -2.87
CA ARG A 53 -4.97 -9.03 -1.86
C ARG A 53 -5.32 -7.78 -1.06
N ALA A 54 -6.14 -6.88 -1.59
CA ALA A 54 -6.71 -5.74 -0.87
C ALA A 54 -7.93 -6.10 -0.01
N GLY A 55 -8.28 -7.40 0.09
CA GLY A 55 -9.40 -7.88 0.91
C GLY A 55 -10.76 -7.72 0.24
N CYS A 56 -10.81 -7.58 -1.09
CA CYS A 56 -12.06 -7.63 -1.82
C CYS A 56 -12.49 -9.07 -2.11
N THR A 57 -13.80 -9.31 -2.15
CA THR A 57 -14.39 -10.45 -2.86
C THR A 57 -14.67 -10.05 -4.31
N LEU A 58 -14.68 -11.03 -5.21
CA LEU A 58 -14.91 -10.82 -6.63
C LEU A 58 -16.12 -11.62 -7.11
N GLU A 59 -16.98 -10.97 -7.88
CA GLU A 59 -18.05 -11.60 -8.64
C GLU A 59 -17.74 -11.44 -10.13
N LEU A 60 -17.44 -12.56 -10.78
CA LEU A 60 -17.21 -12.60 -12.22
C LEU A 60 -18.55 -12.47 -12.95
N GLN A 61 -18.60 -11.56 -13.92
CA GLN A 61 -19.80 -11.40 -14.74
C GLN A 61 -19.87 -12.52 -15.81
N ASP A 62 -21.08 -12.83 -16.27
CA ASP A 62 -21.30 -13.85 -17.30
C ASP A 62 -20.94 -13.29 -18.69
N GLU A 63 -19.72 -13.53 -19.13
CA GLU A 63 -19.23 -13.13 -20.46
C GLU A 63 -19.97 -13.82 -21.62
N THR A 64 -20.80 -14.83 -21.36
CA THR A 64 -21.58 -15.51 -22.41
C THR A 64 -22.88 -14.79 -22.74
N ASP A 65 -23.36 -13.89 -21.88
CA ASP A 65 -24.51 -13.04 -22.17
C ASP A 65 -24.10 -11.88 -23.11
N ARG A 66 -24.59 -11.94 -24.35
CA ARG A 66 -24.34 -10.92 -25.38
C ARG A 66 -25.39 -9.81 -25.42
N ARG A 67 -26.40 -9.86 -24.54
CA ARG A 67 -27.49 -8.86 -24.50
C ARG A 67 -27.02 -7.55 -23.88
N THR A 68 -26.01 -7.60 -23.03
CA THR A 68 -25.42 -6.46 -22.33
C THR A 68 -23.90 -6.49 -22.42
N THR A 69 -23.26 -5.33 -22.30
CA THR A 69 -21.81 -5.26 -22.13
C THR A 69 -21.49 -5.30 -20.64
N HIS A 70 -20.80 -6.34 -20.21
CA HIS A 70 -20.45 -6.55 -18.81
C HIS A 70 -19.07 -5.98 -18.50
N VAL A 71 -18.91 -5.47 -17.28
CA VAL A 71 -17.58 -5.19 -16.73
C VAL A 71 -16.84 -6.49 -16.42
N GLU A 72 -15.52 -6.44 -16.26
CA GLU A 72 -14.72 -7.66 -16.06
C GLU A 72 -15.12 -8.37 -14.75
N PHE A 73 -15.31 -7.61 -13.67
CA PHE A 73 -15.82 -8.13 -12.40
C PHE A 73 -16.39 -7.03 -11.51
N ILE A 74 -17.24 -7.43 -10.57
CA ILE A 74 -17.67 -6.61 -9.44
C ILE A 74 -16.80 -6.96 -8.24
N ALA A 75 -16.21 -5.94 -7.60
CA ALA A 75 -15.35 -6.09 -6.45
C ALA A 75 -15.98 -5.46 -5.22
N THR A 76 -16.11 -6.22 -4.13
CA THR A 76 -16.66 -5.72 -2.85
C THR A 76 -15.59 -5.81 -1.78
N ASN A 77 -15.19 -4.67 -1.22
CA ASN A 77 -14.23 -4.63 -0.12
C ASN A 77 -14.89 -5.17 1.16
N ALA A 78 -14.39 -6.29 1.69
CA ALA A 78 -15.04 -7.00 2.80
C ALA A 78 -15.11 -6.20 4.11
N GLN A 79 -14.17 -5.27 4.32
CA GLN A 79 -14.11 -4.47 5.55
C GLN A 79 -15.07 -3.28 5.52
N SER A 80 -15.10 -2.54 4.42
CA SER A 80 -15.90 -1.32 4.28
C SER A 80 -17.28 -1.55 3.66
N GLY A 81 -17.49 -2.69 3.00
CA GLY A 81 -18.70 -2.97 2.20
C GLY A 81 -18.77 -2.16 0.89
N ALA A 82 -17.73 -1.41 0.53
CA ALA A 82 -17.71 -0.64 -0.71
C ALA A 82 -17.63 -1.57 -1.93
N THR A 83 -18.55 -1.41 -2.88
CA THR A 83 -18.65 -2.21 -4.10
C THR A 83 -18.32 -1.38 -5.33
N PHE A 84 -17.52 -1.93 -6.23
CA PHE A 84 -17.06 -1.28 -7.45
C PHE A 84 -17.21 -2.17 -8.67
N ALA A 85 -17.60 -1.57 -9.80
CA ALA A 85 -17.49 -2.20 -11.10
C ALA A 85 -16.09 -1.97 -11.68
N VAL A 86 -15.39 -3.04 -12.04
CA VAL A 86 -13.97 -2.97 -12.39
C VAL A 86 -13.72 -3.35 -13.84
N GLU A 87 -12.86 -2.56 -14.47
CA GLU A 87 -12.44 -2.72 -15.86
C GLU A 87 -10.93 -2.77 -15.96
N ALA A 88 -10.39 -3.84 -16.55
CA ALA A 88 -8.98 -3.95 -16.86
C ALA A 88 -8.76 -3.63 -18.35
N LYS A 89 -7.88 -2.68 -18.63
CA LYS A 89 -7.54 -2.29 -20.01
C LYS A 89 -6.04 -2.24 -20.15
N ARG A 90 -5.55 -2.82 -21.24
CA ARG A 90 -4.13 -2.87 -21.54
C ARG A 90 -3.78 -2.04 -22.75
N ARG A 91 -2.56 -1.50 -22.78
CA ARG A 91 -1.98 -0.90 -23.97
C ARG A 91 -1.83 -1.94 -25.09
N GLU A 92 -2.38 -1.59 -26.25
CA GLU A 92 -2.24 -2.37 -27.48
C GLU A 92 -1.36 -1.60 -28.47
N GLY A 93 -0.12 -2.09 -28.66
CA GLY A 93 0.83 -1.56 -29.64
C GLY A 93 1.55 -0.28 -29.21
N ALA A 94 2.15 0.40 -30.18
CA ALA A 94 3.12 1.48 -29.93
C ALA A 94 2.52 2.72 -29.25
N ARG A 95 1.21 2.98 -29.36
CA ARG A 95 0.54 4.14 -28.76
C ARG A 95 -0.55 3.71 -27.80
N MET A 96 -0.58 4.36 -26.64
CA MET A 96 -1.68 4.19 -25.70
C MET A 96 -2.94 4.88 -26.23
N LYS A 97 -4.05 4.14 -26.31
CA LYS A 97 -5.34 4.64 -26.81
C LYS A 97 -6.29 4.94 -25.64
N ILE A 98 -5.88 5.77 -24.68
CA ILE A 98 -6.65 6.03 -23.44
C ILE A 98 -8.10 6.41 -23.74
N ASN A 99 -8.36 7.36 -24.63
CA ASN A 99 -9.73 7.81 -24.92
C ASN A 99 -10.63 6.65 -25.35
N ARG A 100 -10.13 5.76 -26.21
CA ARG A 100 -10.89 4.58 -26.68
C ARG A 100 -11.14 3.58 -25.55
N GLN A 101 -10.11 3.29 -24.74
CA GLN A 101 -10.25 2.34 -23.63
C GLN A 101 -11.18 2.88 -22.55
N MET A 102 -11.05 4.16 -22.20
CA MET A 102 -11.92 4.86 -21.27
C MET A 102 -13.36 4.89 -21.76
N TYR A 103 -13.60 5.31 -23.01
CA TYR A 103 -14.94 5.30 -23.59
C TYR A 103 -15.59 3.92 -23.52
N ARG A 104 -14.89 2.88 -24.01
CA ARG A 104 -15.42 1.51 -24.05
C ARG A 104 -15.86 1.00 -22.70
N ALA A 105 -15.10 1.35 -21.67
CA ALA A 105 -15.28 0.78 -20.37
C ALA A 105 -16.08 1.70 -19.42
N LEU A 106 -16.30 2.98 -19.76
CA LEU A 106 -17.29 3.88 -19.11
C LEU A 106 -18.67 3.82 -19.76
N SER A 107 -18.75 3.36 -21.01
CA SER A 107 -20.04 3.22 -21.71
C SER A 107 -20.77 1.93 -21.35
N LYS A 108 -20.14 1.02 -20.59
CA LYS A 108 -20.82 -0.18 -20.09
C LYS A 108 -21.75 0.20 -18.96
N HIS A 109 -22.93 -0.43 -18.94
CA HIS A 109 -23.89 -0.20 -17.88
C HIS A 109 -23.36 -0.77 -16.55
N SER A 110 -23.53 0.00 -15.47
CA SER A 110 -23.15 -0.40 -14.11
C SER A 110 -23.97 0.39 -13.10
N GLU A 111 -24.43 -0.27 -12.05
CA GLU A 111 -25.06 0.37 -10.88
C GLU A 111 -24.03 0.80 -9.81
N HIS A 112 -22.78 0.39 -9.96
CA HIS A 112 -21.70 0.63 -9.00
C HIS A 112 -20.70 1.68 -9.50
N PRO A 113 -20.05 2.43 -8.60
CA PRO A 113 -18.90 3.28 -8.92
C PRO A 113 -17.82 2.49 -9.65
N ARG A 114 -17.13 3.15 -10.59
CA ARG A 114 -16.27 2.48 -11.57
C ARG A 114 -14.79 2.62 -11.23
N ILE A 115 -14.05 1.51 -11.30
CA ILE A 115 -12.58 1.50 -11.28
C ILE A 115 -12.07 1.02 -12.64
N VAL A 116 -11.13 1.75 -13.22
CA VAL A 116 -10.42 1.39 -14.45
C VAL A 116 -8.98 1.16 -14.12
N PHE A 117 -8.50 -0.02 -14.45
CA PHE A 117 -7.09 -0.30 -14.50
C PHE A 117 -6.60 -0.10 -15.93
N ILE A 118 -5.52 0.66 -16.08
CA ILE A 118 -4.87 0.89 -17.38
C ILE A 118 -3.41 0.46 -17.28
N ASP A 119 -3.06 -0.62 -17.98
CA ASP A 119 -1.66 -1.00 -18.16
C ASP A 119 -1.04 -0.07 -19.21
N THR A 120 -0.06 0.73 -18.77
CA THR A 120 0.63 1.72 -19.60
C THR A 120 1.91 1.19 -20.25
N ASN A 121 2.29 -0.06 -19.92
CA ASN A 121 3.53 -0.71 -20.34
C ASN A 121 3.91 -0.48 -21.79
N ASP A 122 5.18 -0.20 -22.03
CA ASP A 122 5.82 -0.26 -23.34
C ASP A 122 7.28 -0.68 -23.23
N CYS A 123 7.96 -0.70 -24.37
CA CYS A 123 9.36 -1.06 -24.49
C CYS A 123 10.35 0.08 -24.15
N ARG A 124 9.88 1.23 -23.65
CA ARG A 124 10.75 2.35 -23.28
C ARG A 124 11.07 2.26 -21.78
N LEU A 125 12.35 1.99 -21.48
CA LEU A 125 12.90 2.11 -20.11
C LEU A 125 13.35 3.54 -19.77
N GLU A 126 12.77 4.56 -20.40
CA GLU A 126 13.11 5.93 -20.04
C GLU A 126 12.52 6.27 -18.67
N LEU A 127 13.35 6.15 -17.63
CA LEU A 127 13.22 6.99 -16.45
C LEU A 127 13.15 8.41 -16.99
N GLY A 128 12.01 9.08 -16.83
CA GLY A 128 11.85 10.44 -17.34
C GLY A 128 13.00 11.26 -16.81
N ARG A 129 13.96 11.64 -17.67
CA ARG A 129 15.16 12.37 -17.21
C ARG A 129 14.66 13.59 -16.44
N ASN A 130 14.94 13.63 -15.14
CA ASN A 130 14.49 14.66 -14.20
C ASN A 130 12.98 14.70 -13.88
N ARG A 131 12.25 13.58 -13.96
CA ARG A 131 10.86 13.47 -13.47
C ARG A 131 10.73 12.41 -12.38
N ALA A 132 9.86 12.67 -11.40
CA ALA A 132 9.59 11.76 -10.28
C ALA A 132 8.84 10.47 -10.69
N ALA A 133 8.22 10.43 -11.86
CA ALA A 133 7.42 9.30 -12.34
C ALA A 133 7.88 8.80 -13.74
N PRO A 134 7.70 7.49 -14.05
CA PRO A 134 7.93 6.93 -15.38
C PRO A 134 7.19 7.69 -16.50
N VAL A 135 7.83 7.80 -17.67
CA VAL A 135 7.29 8.55 -18.83
C VAL A 135 5.90 8.06 -19.24
N ALA A 136 5.65 6.74 -19.20
CA ALA A 136 4.36 6.17 -19.56
C ALA A 136 3.21 6.65 -18.65
N LEU A 137 3.46 6.81 -17.34
CA LEU A 137 2.46 7.32 -16.39
C LEU A 137 2.20 8.81 -16.59
N VAL A 138 3.26 9.59 -16.85
CA VAL A 138 3.14 11.02 -17.19
C VAL A 138 2.34 11.22 -18.48
N GLU A 139 2.56 10.37 -19.49
CA GLU A 139 1.78 10.39 -20.72
C GLU A 139 0.31 9.99 -20.47
N ALA A 140 0.06 9.06 -19.55
CA ALA A 140 -1.29 8.67 -19.15
C ALA A 140 -2.02 9.83 -18.48
N GLU A 141 -1.39 10.48 -17.51
CA GLU A 141 -1.90 11.66 -16.81
C GLU A 141 -2.32 12.76 -17.82
N GLY A 142 -1.42 13.15 -18.72
CA GLY A 142 -1.70 14.18 -19.72
C GLY A 142 -2.73 13.77 -20.78
N GLN A 143 -2.97 12.48 -21.00
CA GLN A 143 -4.06 12.00 -21.86
C GLN A 143 -5.41 12.01 -21.14
N LEU A 144 -5.45 11.59 -19.87
CA LEU A 144 -6.66 11.61 -19.05
C LEU A 144 -7.16 13.04 -18.84
N ASP A 145 -6.25 13.96 -18.49
CA ASP A 145 -6.54 15.39 -18.32
C ASP A 145 -7.13 16.03 -19.59
N ARG A 146 -6.56 15.71 -20.77
CA ARG A 146 -7.12 16.18 -22.04
C ARG A 146 -8.46 15.54 -22.35
N TYR A 147 -8.65 14.27 -21.98
CA TYR A 147 -9.89 13.57 -22.29
C TYR A 147 -11.06 14.06 -21.44
N GLU A 148 -10.87 14.44 -20.19
CA GLU A 148 -11.93 15.07 -19.39
C GLU A 148 -12.44 16.38 -19.99
N ARG A 149 -11.58 17.10 -20.73
CA ARG A 149 -11.94 18.35 -21.40
C ARG A 149 -12.60 18.13 -22.77
N ASP A 150 -12.44 16.94 -23.34
CA ASP A 150 -13.03 16.55 -24.62
C ASP A 150 -14.57 16.50 -24.54
N PRO A 151 -15.30 16.90 -25.60
CA PRO A 151 -16.77 16.86 -25.59
C PRO A 151 -17.35 15.48 -25.28
N ILE A 152 -16.71 14.38 -25.72
CA ILE A 152 -17.16 13.03 -25.40
C ILE A 152 -16.81 12.69 -23.96
N GLY A 153 -15.58 12.96 -23.51
CA GLY A 153 -15.15 12.63 -22.16
C GLY A 153 -15.97 13.31 -21.06
N LYS A 154 -16.45 14.53 -21.31
CA LYS A 154 -17.39 15.26 -20.42
C LYS A 154 -18.73 14.54 -20.21
N THR A 155 -19.14 13.67 -21.13
CA THR A 155 -20.40 12.93 -21.02
C THR A 155 -20.27 11.61 -20.25
N LEU A 156 -19.04 11.17 -19.98
CA LEU A 156 -18.79 9.90 -19.31
C LEU A 156 -18.89 10.05 -17.78
N PRO A 157 -19.32 9.00 -17.06
CA PRO A 157 -19.46 9.06 -15.60
C PRO A 157 -18.12 9.14 -14.87
N GLN A 158 -18.20 9.49 -13.58
CA GLN A 158 -17.07 9.49 -12.65
C GLN A 158 -16.43 8.10 -12.54
N ALA A 159 -15.10 8.07 -12.42
CA ALA A 159 -14.36 6.83 -12.22
C ALA A 159 -13.00 7.03 -11.56
N TYR A 160 -12.57 6.03 -10.79
CA TYR A 160 -11.18 5.92 -10.34
C TYR A 160 -10.37 5.27 -11.45
N VAL A 161 -9.36 5.96 -11.99
CA VAL A 161 -8.44 5.41 -12.97
C VAL A 161 -7.12 5.10 -12.28
N ILE A 162 -6.73 3.84 -12.25
CA ILE A 162 -5.46 3.36 -11.72
C ILE A 162 -4.60 2.94 -12.91
N ALA A 163 -3.66 3.79 -13.29
CA ALA A 163 -2.71 3.47 -14.35
C ALA A 163 -1.48 2.79 -13.74
N THR A 164 -1.07 1.64 -14.30
CA THR A 164 0.05 0.84 -13.80
C THR A 164 1.19 0.81 -14.82
N PHE A 165 2.42 0.73 -14.32
CA PHE A 165 3.63 0.55 -15.12
C PHE A 165 4.51 -0.54 -14.49
N GLU A 166 4.67 -1.65 -15.20
CA GLU A 166 5.43 -2.84 -14.82
C GLU A 166 6.11 -3.45 -16.07
N PRO A 167 7.25 -2.90 -16.52
CA PRO A 167 7.80 -3.13 -17.86
C PRO A 167 8.48 -4.50 -18.07
N ALA A 168 8.39 -5.41 -17.10
CA ALA A 168 9.08 -6.70 -17.08
C ALA A 168 8.86 -7.55 -18.34
N GLU A 169 7.65 -7.52 -18.90
CA GLU A 169 7.28 -8.26 -20.11
C GLU A 169 7.96 -7.75 -21.39
N HIS A 170 8.46 -6.51 -21.39
CA HIS A 170 9.18 -5.91 -22.52
C HIS A 170 10.70 -5.96 -22.34
N HIS A 171 11.19 -6.30 -21.15
CA HIS A 171 12.59 -6.25 -20.77
C HIS A 171 13.00 -7.52 -20.02
N LEU A 172 12.92 -8.64 -20.73
CA LEU A 172 13.05 -9.99 -20.17
C LEU A 172 14.38 -10.25 -19.46
N ASP A 173 15.49 -9.71 -19.97
CA ASP A 173 16.82 -9.91 -19.42
C ASP A 173 17.24 -8.82 -18.42
N ALA A 174 16.45 -7.74 -18.33
CA ALA A 174 16.76 -6.64 -17.44
C ALA A 174 16.55 -7.03 -15.97
N VAL A 175 17.36 -6.44 -15.10
CA VAL A 175 17.22 -6.51 -13.64
C VAL A 175 16.86 -5.12 -13.13
N ASP A 176 16.31 -5.05 -11.91
CA ASP A 176 16.00 -3.79 -11.21
C ASP A 176 15.13 -2.82 -12.03
N LEU A 177 14.10 -3.40 -12.65
CA LEU A 177 13.16 -2.65 -13.47
C LEU A 177 12.28 -1.72 -12.61
N PRO A 178 12.08 -0.47 -13.02
CA PRO A 178 11.19 0.44 -12.32
C PRO A 178 9.73 0.00 -12.47
N SER A 179 8.95 0.23 -11.43
CA SER A 179 7.50 0.10 -11.43
C SER A 179 6.86 1.43 -11.03
N GLY A 180 5.57 1.58 -11.30
CA GLY A 180 4.85 2.72 -10.78
C GLY A 180 3.34 2.59 -10.94
N MET A 181 2.63 3.46 -10.23
CA MET A 181 1.20 3.58 -10.28
C MET A 181 0.78 5.04 -10.22
N LEU A 182 -0.30 5.37 -10.91
CA LEU A 182 -0.96 6.68 -10.88
C LEU A 182 -2.43 6.47 -10.56
N LEU A 183 -2.92 7.14 -9.52
CA LEU A 183 -4.34 7.34 -9.30
C LEU A 183 -4.77 8.64 -9.97
N TRP A 184 -5.77 8.55 -10.84
CA TRP A 184 -6.43 9.70 -11.46
C TRP A 184 -7.94 9.62 -11.22
N GLY A 185 -8.48 10.63 -10.54
CA GLY A 185 -9.91 10.73 -10.29
C GLY A 185 -10.64 11.34 -11.48
N PHE A 186 -11.16 10.50 -12.39
CA PHE A 186 -11.89 10.96 -13.56
C PHE A 186 -13.21 11.62 -13.14
N HIS A 187 -13.32 12.94 -13.32
CA HIS A 187 -14.40 13.78 -12.80
C HIS A 187 -14.53 13.82 -11.26
N PHE A 188 -13.47 13.48 -10.52
CA PHE A 188 -13.38 13.67 -9.07
C PHE A 188 -12.52 14.89 -8.75
N ASP A 189 -13.18 15.99 -8.40
CA ASP A 189 -12.56 17.30 -8.25
C ASP A 189 -11.43 17.35 -7.21
N ASP A 190 -11.59 16.59 -6.12
CA ASP A 190 -10.69 16.50 -4.98
C ASP A 190 -9.52 15.54 -5.20
N LEU A 191 -9.62 14.60 -6.14
CA LEU A 191 -8.52 13.71 -6.53
C LEU A 191 -7.61 14.30 -7.62
N ARG A 192 -7.94 15.48 -8.15
CA ARG A 192 -7.09 16.16 -9.15
C ARG A 192 -5.76 16.61 -8.53
N PRO A 193 -4.65 16.60 -9.30
CA PRO A 193 -3.39 17.18 -8.86
C PRO A 193 -3.55 18.67 -8.48
N GLY A 194 -2.89 19.10 -7.41
CA GLY A 194 -2.97 20.48 -6.94
C GLY A 194 -2.60 20.60 -5.46
N LEU A 195 -2.28 21.82 -5.03
CA LEU A 195 -1.98 22.12 -3.63
C LEU A 195 -3.21 21.86 -2.77
N LYS A 196 -3.04 21.05 -1.73
CA LYS A 196 -4.07 20.72 -0.75
C LYS A 196 -3.56 20.98 0.65
N THR A 197 -4.37 21.59 1.50
CA THR A 197 -4.08 21.68 2.94
C THR A 197 -4.07 20.28 3.55
N LEU A 198 -3.42 20.11 4.71
CA LEU A 198 -3.40 18.81 5.39
C LEU A 198 -4.83 18.30 5.67
N LEU A 199 -5.72 19.20 6.09
CA LEU A 199 -7.14 18.87 6.29
C LEU A 199 -7.79 18.34 5.00
N GLN A 200 -7.57 18.99 3.85
CA GLN A 200 -8.11 18.52 2.57
C GLN A 200 -7.56 17.14 2.19
N GLN A 201 -6.28 16.87 2.48
CA GLN A 201 -5.68 15.57 2.24
C GLN A 201 -6.28 14.48 3.13
N VAL A 202 -6.48 14.76 4.43
CA VAL A 202 -7.12 13.84 5.39
C VAL A 202 -8.55 13.51 4.95
N GLU A 203 -9.35 14.52 4.64
CA GLU A 203 -10.74 14.34 4.23
C GLU A 203 -10.87 13.61 2.89
N MET A 204 -10.02 13.94 1.92
CA MET A 204 -9.89 13.19 0.66
C MET A 204 -9.57 11.72 0.93
N ARG A 205 -8.57 11.43 1.78
CA ARG A 205 -8.17 10.06 2.09
C ARG A 205 -9.27 9.27 2.79
N ARG A 206 -10.05 9.91 3.68
CA ARG A 206 -11.22 9.30 4.34
C ARG A 206 -12.31 8.98 3.32
N ARG A 207 -12.69 9.94 2.49
CA ARG A 207 -13.73 9.81 1.45
C ARG A 207 -13.44 8.68 0.47
N HIS A 208 -12.17 8.53 0.07
CA HIS A 208 -11.73 7.51 -0.88
C HIS A 208 -10.95 6.37 -0.20
N SER A 209 -11.19 6.14 1.10
CA SER A 209 -10.41 5.17 1.88
C SER A 209 -10.34 3.77 1.28
N PRO A 210 -11.40 3.19 0.66
CA PRO A 210 -11.27 1.87 0.02
C PRO A 210 -10.27 1.87 -1.15
N ILE A 211 -10.18 2.99 -1.88
CA ILE A 211 -9.24 3.14 -3.00
C ILE A 211 -7.81 3.33 -2.48
N PHE A 212 -7.60 4.17 -1.46
CA PHE A 212 -6.26 4.32 -0.87
C PHE A 212 -5.76 3.02 -0.23
N ALA A 213 -6.63 2.25 0.43
CA ALA A 213 -6.29 0.94 0.96
C ALA A 213 -5.91 -0.06 -0.14
N LEU A 214 -6.59 -0.01 -1.30
CA LEU A 214 -6.22 -0.78 -2.48
C LEU A 214 -4.84 -0.40 -3.01
N LEU A 215 -4.53 0.90 -3.12
CA LEU A 215 -3.21 1.36 -3.58
C LEU A 215 -2.09 0.93 -2.61
N GLU A 216 -2.29 1.08 -1.29
CA GLU A 216 -1.33 0.63 -0.28
C GLU A 216 -1.12 -0.90 -0.36
N SER A 217 -2.19 -1.67 -0.58
CA SER A 217 -2.08 -3.11 -0.81
C SER A 217 -1.30 -3.43 -2.09
N MET A 218 -1.50 -2.70 -3.17
CA MET A 218 -0.77 -2.89 -4.43
C MET A 218 0.73 -2.63 -4.25
N GLU A 219 1.10 -1.55 -3.54
CA GLU A 219 2.50 -1.24 -3.21
C GLU A 219 3.12 -2.31 -2.30
N LYS A 220 2.42 -2.69 -1.22
CA LYS A 220 2.88 -3.71 -0.26
C LYS A 220 3.10 -5.07 -0.92
N HIS A 221 2.20 -5.44 -1.82
CA HIS A 221 2.24 -6.74 -2.51
C HIS A 221 2.80 -6.61 -3.92
N GLN A 222 3.71 -5.66 -4.19
CA GLN A 222 4.35 -5.55 -5.49
C GLN A 222 5.32 -6.72 -5.75
N HIS A 223 5.95 -7.24 -4.70
CA HIS A 223 6.88 -8.36 -4.77
C HIS A 223 6.16 -9.69 -4.52
N VAL A 224 6.62 -10.74 -5.20
CA VAL A 224 6.18 -12.10 -4.90
C VAL A 224 6.87 -12.53 -3.60
N PRO A 225 6.12 -12.96 -2.57
CA PRO A 225 6.73 -13.41 -1.33
C PRO A 225 7.56 -14.67 -1.61
N VAL A 226 8.74 -14.78 -0.98
CA VAL A 226 9.59 -15.97 -1.16
C VAL A 226 9.08 -17.16 -0.34
N THR A 227 8.32 -16.87 0.73
CA THR A 227 7.66 -17.87 1.56
C THR A 227 6.16 -17.56 1.71
N PHE A 228 5.33 -18.59 1.82
CA PHE A 228 3.88 -18.43 2.04
C PHE A 228 3.48 -18.57 3.52
N ASP A 229 4.41 -19.00 4.38
CA ASP A 229 4.21 -19.16 5.82
C ASP A 229 4.69 -17.95 6.64
N GLY A 230 5.20 -16.91 5.97
CA GLY A 230 5.66 -15.67 6.60
C GLY A 230 7.08 -15.74 7.16
N GLU A 231 7.84 -16.77 6.80
CA GLU A 231 9.28 -16.83 7.10
C GLU A 231 10.05 -15.77 6.29
N ALA A 232 10.82 -14.92 6.98
CA ALA A 232 11.62 -13.90 6.31
C ALA A 232 12.67 -14.53 5.38
N ASP A 233 12.81 -13.96 4.19
CA ASP A 233 13.72 -14.45 3.14
C ASP A 233 15.15 -14.60 3.65
N ALA A 234 15.59 -13.71 4.54
CA ALA A 234 16.92 -13.70 5.14
C ALA A 234 17.27 -15.01 5.87
N TYR A 235 16.28 -15.78 6.29
CA TYR A 235 16.50 -17.06 6.97
C TYR A 235 16.52 -18.26 6.03
N LEU A 236 16.19 -18.09 4.74
CA LEU A 236 16.19 -19.18 3.77
C LEU A 236 17.64 -19.63 3.50
N GLY A 237 17.97 -20.84 3.93
CA GLY A 237 19.31 -21.43 3.78
C GLY A 237 20.28 -21.14 4.93
N SER A 238 19.85 -20.42 5.98
CA SER A 238 20.66 -20.23 7.18
C SER A 238 20.70 -21.49 8.05
N ALA A 239 21.89 -21.87 8.51
CA ALA A 239 22.07 -22.94 9.50
C ALA A 239 21.68 -22.49 10.93
N SER A 240 21.55 -21.18 11.17
CA SER A 240 21.19 -20.63 12.47
C SER A 240 19.68 -20.71 12.67
N LYS A 241 19.25 -21.60 13.56
CA LYS A 241 17.84 -21.84 13.89
C LYS A 241 17.33 -21.03 15.08
N THR A 242 18.20 -20.31 15.78
CA THR A 242 17.82 -19.64 17.04
C THR A 242 17.26 -18.25 16.76
N ARG A 243 16.00 -18.19 16.29
CA ARG A 243 15.24 -16.94 16.19
C ARG A 243 14.79 -16.50 17.56
N LEU A 244 14.96 -15.22 17.90
CA LEU A 244 14.35 -14.64 19.09
C LEU A 244 12.83 -14.64 18.95
N LYS A 245 12.13 -15.38 19.81
CA LYS A 245 10.67 -15.41 19.84
C LYS A 245 10.14 -15.15 21.24
N VAL A 246 9.08 -14.34 21.37
CA VAL A 246 8.38 -14.20 22.65
C VAL A 246 7.91 -15.59 23.11
N GLY A 247 8.17 -15.91 24.37
CA GLY A 247 7.94 -17.22 25.00
C GLY A 247 9.10 -18.21 24.86
N GLN A 248 10.14 -17.90 24.09
CA GLN A 248 11.32 -18.76 23.95
C GLN A 248 12.19 -18.73 25.21
N ARG A 249 12.78 -19.89 25.53
CA ARG A 249 13.83 -20.02 26.54
C ARG A 249 15.19 -19.63 25.95
N LEU A 250 15.88 -18.73 26.64
CA LEU A 250 17.21 -18.23 26.27
C LEU A 250 18.16 -18.41 27.44
N GLU A 251 19.42 -18.68 27.16
CA GLU A 251 20.49 -18.66 28.15
C GLU A 251 21.21 -17.31 28.07
N VAL A 252 21.14 -16.51 29.14
CA VAL A 252 21.65 -15.13 29.16
C VAL A 252 22.45 -14.89 30.42
N PRO A 253 23.43 -13.97 30.42
CA PRO A 253 24.07 -13.55 31.66
C PRO A 253 23.02 -12.89 32.56
N GLY A 254 22.80 -13.48 33.74
CA GLY A 254 21.97 -12.92 34.79
C GLY A 254 22.61 -11.67 35.41
N PRO A 255 21.89 -10.97 36.30
CA PRO A 255 22.40 -9.76 36.96
C PRO A 255 23.75 -9.95 37.68
N ASP A 256 24.01 -11.18 38.14
CA ASP A 256 25.23 -11.56 38.86
C ASP A 256 26.34 -12.09 37.93
N GLY A 257 26.17 -11.97 36.61
CA GLY A 257 27.12 -12.43 35.58
C GLY A 257 27.14 -13.93 35.31
N THR A 258 26.33 -14.71 36.03
CA THR A 258 26.16 -16.15 35.79
C THR A 258 25.12 -16.39 34.70
N HIS A 259 25.39 -17.33 33.79
CA HIS A 259 24.39 -17.70 32.79
C HIS A 259 23.19 -18.37 33.46
N ILE A 260 21.99 -17.86 33.17
CA ILE A 260 20.72 -18.39 33.66
C ILE A 260 19.75 -18.56 32.50
N GLU A 261 18.91 -19.60 32.59
CA GLU A 261 17.79 -19.75 31.67
C GLU A 261 16.68 -18.76 32.01
N VAL A 262 16.18 -18.08 30.98
CA VAL A 262 15.10 -17.11 31.08
C VAL A 262 14.10 -17.30 29.96
N THR A 263 12.88 -16.81 30.15
CA THR A 263 11.86 -16.72 29.10
C THR A 263 11.85 -15.30 28.52
N LEU A 264 11.93 -15.16 27.20
CA LEU A 264 11.75 -13.89 26.51
C LEU A 264 10.27 -13.45 26.62
N GLU A 265 9.99 -12.31 27.24
CA GLU A 265 8.62 -11.76 27.34
C GLU A 265 8.35 -10.68 26.30
N ASP A 266 9.35 -9.86 25.96
CA ASP A 266 9.22 -8.77 24.97
C ASP A 266 10.60 -8.36 24.42
N GLY A 267 10.64 -7.63 23.31
CA GLY A 267 11.89 -7.15 22.73
C GLY A 267 11.75 -5.98 21.77
N THR A 268 12.80 -5.18 21.65
CA THR A 268 12.91 -4.12 20.65
C THR A 268 14.25 -4.23 19.93
N VAL A 269 14.21 -4.29 18.60
CA VAL A 269 15.43 -4.27 17.78
C VAL A 269 15.97 -2.84 17.70
N VAL A 270 17.26 -2.67 17.96
CA VAL A 270 17.97 -1.40 17.83
C VAL A 270 19.04 -1.56 16.73
N PRO A 271 18.73 -1.24 15.46
CA PRO A 271 19.63 -1.50 14.34
C PRO A 271 21.00 -0.85 14.48
N SER A 272 21.06 0.36 15.07
CA SER A 272 22.32 1.08 15.33
C SER A 272 23.23 0.37 16.32
N TRP A 273 22.69 -0.49 17.19
CA TRP A 273 23.44 -1.30 18.14
C TRP A 273 23.76 -2.70 17.60
N LYS A 274 23.22 -3.07 16.42
CA LYS A 274 23.21 -4.46 15.92
C LYS A 274 22.74 -5.46 16.99
N ALA A 275 21.74 -5.09 17.78
CA ALA A 275 21.26 -5.87 18.91
C ALA A 275 19.76 -5.69 19.14
N ALA A 276 19.15 -6.65 19.85
CA ALA A 276 17.83 -6.53 20.44
C ALA A 276 17.95 -6.25 21.94
N SER A 277 17.17 -5.29 22.44
CA SER A 277 16.95 -5.07 23.86
C SER A 277 15.73 -5.88 24.29
N CYS A 278 15.94 -6.92 25.08
CA CYS A 278 14.95 -7.94 25.41
C CYS A 278 14.55 -7.88 26.88
N VAL A 279 13.25 -7.87 27.16
CA VAL A 279 12.71 -8.09 28.51
C VAL A 279 12.58 -9.59 28.73
N VAL A 280 13.28 -10.09 29.75
CA VAL A 280 13.30 -11.52 30.07
C VAL A 280 12.82 -11.77 31.49
N ARG A 281 12.26 -12.96 31.73
CA ARG A 281 11.82 -13.44 33.04
C ARG A 281 12.54 -14.73 33.41
N SER A 282 13.24 -14.74 34.54
CA SER A 282 13.86 -15.94 35.12
C SER A 282 12.81 -16.86 35.78
N ASP A 283 13.19 -18.10 36.07
CA ASP A 283 12.30 -19.07 36.73
C ASP A 283 11.87 -18.68 38.15
N ASP A 284 12.67 -17.86 38.84
CA ASP A 284 12.32 -17.26 40.14
C ASP A 284 11.35 -16.06 40.00
N GLY A 285 10.90 -15.74 38.78
CA GLY A 285 9.90 -14.71 38.48
C GLY A 285 10.45 -13.30 38.36
N LYS A 286 11.78 -13.08 38.49
CA LYS A 286 12.37 -11.76 38.31
C LYS A 286 12.41 -11.36 36.84
N ARG A 287 12.21 -10.08 36.57
CA ARG A 287 12.31 -9.48 35.24
C ARG A 287 13.52 -8.58 35.16
N PHE A 288 14.24 -8.65 34.05
CA PHE A 288 15.36 -7.77 33.75
C PHE A 288 15.53 -7.63 32.23
N ILE A 289 16.37 -6.67 31.84
CA ILE A 289 16.65 -6.40 30.43
C ILE A 289 18.00 -6.99 30.08
N VAL A 290 18.08 -7.66 28.93
CA VAL A 290 19.33 -8.16 28.35
C VAL A 290 19.47 -7.65 26.92
N GLN A 291 20.71 -7.42 26.50
CA GLN A 291 21.02 -7.12 25.11
C GLN A 291 21.45 -8.41 24.43
N VAL A 292 20.76 -8.78 23.36
CA VAL A 292 21.10 -9.93 22.53
C VAL A 292 21.66 -9.42 21.19
N PRO A 293 22.93 -9.71 20.86
CA PRO A 293 23.50 -9.38 19.56
C PRO A 293 22.70 -10.02 18.43
N LEU A 294 22.49 -9.29 17.34
CA LEU A 294 21.78 -9.76 16.16
C LEU A 294 22.78 -10.04 15.04
N THR A 295 22.51 -11.09 14.27
CA THR A 295 23.23 -11.36 13.02
C THR A 295 22.81 -10.38 11.92
N ASP A 296 23.58 -10.30 10.83
CA ASP A 296 23.18 -9.48 9.69
C ASP A 296 21.89 -10.04 9.04
N GLU A 297 21.68 -11.37 9.07
CA GLU A 297 20.43 -12.02 8.66
C GLU A 297 19.25 -11.62 9.56
N ASP A 298 19.44 -11.52 10.88
CA ASP A 298 18.41 -11.04 11.80
C ASP A 298 18.04 -9.59 11.54
N LEU A 299 19.03 -8.73 11.27
CA LEU A 299 18.79 -7.33 10.92
C LEU A 299 18.04 -7.22 9.59
N GLN A 300 18.36 -8.06 8.60
CA GLN A 300 17.65 -8.12 7.34
C GLN A 300 16.21 -8.63 7.52
N ALA A 301 16.01 -9.67 8.33
CA ALA A 301 14.68 -10.20 8.65
C ALA A 301 13.82 -9.16 9.37
N TYR A 302 14.40 -8.44 10.34
CA TYR A 302 13.72 -7.33 11.01
C TYR A 302 13.38 -6.20 10.04
N ALA A 303 14.28 -5.85 9.11
CA ALA A 303 14.00 -4.82 8.10
C ALA A 303 12.85 -5.21 7.17
N GLN A 304 12.72 -6.50 6.84
CA GLN A 304 11.63 -7.03 6.01
C GLN A 304 10.29 -7.10 6.76
N HIS A 305 10.30 -7.59 8.00
CA HIS A 305 9.10 -7.88 8.77
C HIS A 305 9.23 -7.44 10.25
N PRO A 306 9.35 -6.12 10.52
CA PRO A 306 9.66 -5.63 11.87
C PRO A 306 8.57 -5.97 12.89
N ALA A 307 7.30 -5.85 12.48
CA ALA A 307 6.14 -6.08 13.34
C ALA A 307 6.01 -7.54 13.81
N THR A 308 6.63 -8.51 13.14
CA THR A 308 6.49 -9.94 13.46
C THR A 308 7.82 -10.59 13.81
N PHE A 309 8.90 -9.81 13.95
CA PHE A 309 10.25 -10.32 14.15
C PHE A 309 10.35 -11.27 15.35
N PHE A 310 9.72 -10.93 16.49
CA PHE A 310 9.71 -11.76 17.69
C PHE A 310 8.63 -12.86 17.70
N GLY A 311 8.04 -13.19 16.55
CA GLY A 311 7.01 -14.23 16.42
C GLY A 311 5.62 -13.84 16.96
N THR A 312 5.47 -12.63 17.47
CA THR A 312 4.20 -12.00 17.85
C THR A 312 4.06 -10.67 17.13
N VAL A 313 2.83 -10.23 16.87
CA VAL A 313 2.57 -8.91 16.25
C VAL A 313 2.83 -7.81 17.27
N ASP A 314 3.99 -7.17 17.18
CA ASP A 314 4.27 -5.91 17.84
C ASP A 314 3.67 -4.77 17.01
N ARG A 315 2.72 -4.04 17.62
CA ARG A 315 2.04 -2.90 17.01
C ARG A 315 2.90 -1.63 17.00
N ASN A 316 4.01 -1.63 17.72
CA ASN A 316 4.93 -0.50 17.83
C ASN A 316 6.19 -0.71 16.98
N ALA A 317 6.60 -1.95 16.73
CA ALA A 317 7.69 -2.25 15.79
C ALA A 317 7.31 -1.88 14.36
N GLY A 318 8.26 -1.26 13.66
CA GLY A 318 8.09 -0.88 12.26
C GLY A 318 7.14 0.30 12.03
N ARG A 319 6.83 1.10 13.06
CA ARG A 319 6.12 2.38 12.87
C ARG A 319 6.81 3.18 11.77
N LYS A 320 6.03 3.64 10.79
CA LYS A 320 6.54 4.47 9.70
C LYS A 320 7.24 5.68 10.31
N GLN A 321 8.43 6.00 9.81
CA GLN A 321 9.06 7.27 10.11
C GLN A 321 8.10 8.40 9.73
N LEU A 322 8.00 9.42 10.57
CA LEU A 322 7.19 10.61 10.29
C LEU A 322 7.90 11.41 9.19
N LYS A 323 7.58 11.10 7.92
CA LYS A 323 8.18 11.76 6.76
C LYS A 323 7.31 12.89 6.23
N THR A 324 5.99 12.77 6.42
CA THR A 324 4.99 13.70 5.92
C THR A 324 4.07 14.18 7.03
N ALA A 325 3.41 15.32 6.81
CA ALA A 325 2.38 15.82 7.71
C ALA A 325 1.19 14.85 7.86
N LEU A 326 0.93 14.00 6.86
CA LEU A 326 -0.06 12.92 6.96
C LEU A 326 0.41 11.81 7.91
N ASP A 327 1.68 11.43 7.89
CA ASP A 327 2.22 10.46 8.85
C ASP A 327 2.10 10.98 10.29
N ALA A 328 2.43 12.27 10.50
CA ALA A 328 2.27 12.93 11.79
C ALA A 328 0.80 12.98 12.23
N PHE A 329 -0.11 13.30 11.31
CA PHE A 329 -1.54 13.27 11.58
C PHE A 329 -2.00 11.89 12.04
N ASP A 330 -1.61 10.83 11.33
CA ASP A 330 -2.01 9.45 11.66
C ASP A 330 -1.52 9.04 13.04
N PHE A 331 -0.27 9.33 13.34
CA PHE A 331 0.33 9.07 14.63
C PHE A 331 -0.44 9.75 15.78
N ILE A 332 -0.81 11.02 15.62
CA ILE A 332 -1.56 11.76 16.65
C ILE A 332 -3.01 11.27 16.71
N TRP A 333 -3.62 10.99 15.56
CA TRP A 333 -4.99 10.51 15.44
C TRP A 333 -5.21 9.20 16.19
N GLU A 334 -4.27 8.24 16.09
CA GLU A 334 -4.37 6.97 16.82
C GLU A 334 -4.54 7.15 18.34
N SER A 335 -3.91 8.18 18.90
CA SER A 335 -3.98 8.48 20.33
C SER A 335 -5.17 9.37 20.71
N CYS A 336 -5.63 10.23 19.78
CA CYS A 336 -6.58 11.30 20.09
C CYS A 336 -8.02 11.04 19.61
N LYS A 337 -8.24 10.10 18.69
CA LYS A 337 -9.56 9.90 18.04
C LYS A 337 -10.71 9.66 19.01
N ASP A 338 -10.44 9.01 20.15
CA ASP A 338 -11.43 8.66 21.18
C ASP A 338 -11.42 9.64 22.37
N THR A 339 -10.64 10.72 22.30
CA THR A 339 -10.59 11.75 23.34
C THR A 339 -11.89 12.55 23.35
N LYS A 340 -12.43 12.85 24.53
CA LYS A 340 -13.70 13.60 24.67
C LYS A 340 -13.58 15.00 24.06
N LYS A 341 -14.68 15.48 23.47
CA LYS A 341 -14.73 16.80 22.82
C LYS A 341 -14.33 17.93 23.77
N GLU A 342 -14.79 17.88 25.01
CA GLU A 342 -14.53 18.90 26.03
C GLU A 342 -13.03 18.99 26.37
N GLU A 343 -12.35 17.85 26.46
CA GLU A 343 -10.91 17.78 26.73
C GLU A 343 -10.10 18.35 25.54
N LEU A 344 -10.52 18.05 24.31
CA LEU A 344 -9.90 18.60 23.10
C LEU A 344 -10.12 20.12 23.00
N LEU A 345 -11.32 20.61 23.33
CA LEU A 345 -11.63 22.04 23.34
C LEU A 345 -10.86 22.79 24.43
N GLU A 346 -10.61 22.17 25.59
CA GLU A 346 -9.77 22.76 26.64
C GLU A 346 -8.31 22.90 26.16
N ARG A 347 -7.78 21.89 25.45
CA ARG A 347 -6.45 21.99 24.81
C ARG A 347 -6.40 23.08 23.74
N LEU A 348 -7.53 23.37 23.10
CA LEU A 348 -7.68 24.38 22.05
C LEU A 348 -8.17 25.74 22.57
N LYS A 349 -8.29 25.98 23.89
CA LYS A 349 -8.92 27.19 24.45
C LYS A 349 -8.35 28.53 23.98
N SER A 350 -7.07 28.55 23.60
CA SER A 350 -6.38 29.74 23.09
C SER A 350 -6.56 29.94 21.59
N ALA A 351 -7.29 29.06 20.91
CA ALA A 351 -7.53 29.15 19.47
C ALA A 351 -8.45 30.33 19.13
N PRO A 352 -8.12 31.15 18.11
CA PRO A 352 -8.93 32.30 17.73
C PRO A 352 -10.33 31.91 17.22
N ASP A 353 -10.45 30.70 16.69
CA ASP A 353 -11.68 30.12 16.14
C ASP A 353 -12.36 29.13 17.10
N TRP A 354 -12.06 29.21 18.40
CA TRP A 354 -12.59 28.29 19.42
C TRP A 354 -14.12 28.19 19.40
N ALA A 355 -14.82 29.32 19.25
CA ALA A 355 -16.29 29.32 19.21
C ALA A 355 -16.86 28.49 18.05
N TRP A 356 -16.18 28.52 16.90
CA TRP A 356 -16.53 27.68 15.76
C TRP A 356 -16.20 26.21 16.03
N LEU A 357 -15.00 25.91 16.54
CA LEU A 357 -14.61 24.53 16.91
C LEU A 357 -15.58 23.91 17.94
N ALA A 358 -16.05 24.70 18.90
CA ALA A 358 -17.02 24.27 19.90
C ALA A 358 -18.38 23.87 19.29
N SER A 359 -18.72 24.37 18.11
CA SER A 359 -19.96 24.01 17.39
C SER A 359 -19.87 22.68 16.64
N LEU A 360 -18.66 22.16 16.39
CA LEU A 360 -18.44 20.94 15.60
C LEU A 360 -18.69 19.65 16.39
N SER A 361 -18.84 18.52 15.71
CA SER A 361 -18.88 17.20 16.34
C SER A 361 -17.54 16.83 17.00
N GLN A 362 -17.53 15.83 17.89
CA GLN A 362 -16.29 15.35 18.52
C GLN A 362 -15.26 14.92 17.45
N HIS A 363 -15.69 14.21 16.41
CA HIS A 363 -14.84 13.72 15.34
C HIS A 363 -14.18 14.87 14.56
N GLU A 364 -14.95 15.91 14.25
CA GLU A 364 -14.45 17.11 13.57
C GLU A 364 -13.46 17.88 14.46
N VAL A 365 -13.77 18.09 15.75
CA VAL A 365 -12.84 18.73 16.71
C VAL A 365 -11.53 17.95 16.82
N ALA A 366 -11.61 16.62 16.95
CA ALA A 366 -10.44 15.75 16.98
C ALA A 366 -9.62 15.87 15.68
N THR A 367 -10.27 15.94 14.53
CA THR A 367 -9.61 16.08 13.23
C THR A 367 -8.86 17.41 13.15
N HIS A 368 -9.50 18.53 13.51
CA HIS A 368 -8.86 19.84 13.52
C HIS A 368 -7.72 19.94 14.53
N TYR A 369 -7.88 19.33 15.71
CA TYR A 369 -6.82 19.22 16.71
C TYR A 369 -5.60 18.47 16.15
N CYS A 370 -5.81 17.27 15.59
CA CYS A 370 -4.74 16.44 15.04
C CYS A 370 -4.03 17.12 13.86
N VAL A 371 -4.76 17.81 12.98
CA VAL A 371 -4.18 18.59 11.87
C VAL A 371 -3.23 19.67 12.40
N ARG A 372 -3.66 20.47 13.37
CA ARG A 372 -2.82 21.53 13.96
C ARG A 372 -1.57 20.98 14.64
N MET A 373 -1.74 19.90 15.38
CA MET A 373 -0.63 19.25 16.07
C MET A 373 0.38 18.64 15.09
N ALA A 374 -0.09 18.05 13.99
CA ALA A 374 0.76 17.50 12.95
C ALA A 374 1.54 18.60 12.22
N GLU A 375 0.89 19.71 11.86
CA GLU A 375 1.56 20.85 11.23
C GLU A 375 2.63 21.46 12.14
N ASN A 376 2.33 21.64 13.43
CA ASN A 376 3.31 22.11 14.42
C ASN A 376 4.49 21.15 14.57
N LEU A 377 4.23 19.84 14.67
CA LEU A 377 5.27 18.83 14.79
C LEU A 377 6.21 18.83 13.58
N MET A 378 5.66 18.89 12.36
CA MET A 378 6.48 18.94 11.15
C MET A 378 7.33 20.21 11.09
N HIS A 379 6.77 21.35 11.48
CA HIS A 379 7.51 22.61 11.56
C HIS A 379 8.66 22.54 12.60
N GLU A 380 8.47 21.87 13.74
CA GLU A 380 9.54 21.65 14.73
C GLU A 380 10.65 20.73 14.21
N ILE A 381 10.29 19.66 13.48
CA ILE A 381 11.24 18.73 12.86
C ILE A 381 12.09 19.45 11.81
N GLU A 382 11.47 20.24 10.93
CA GLU A 382 12.16 21.03 9.90
C GLU A 382 13.13 22.04 10.51
N ASN A 383 12.70 22.77 11.55
CA ASN A 383 13.56 23.72 12.26
C ASN A 383 14.73 23.03 12.98
N SER A 384 14.49 21.85 13.57
CA SER A 384 15.54 21.09 14.26
C SER A 384 16.58 20.52 13.28
N ALA A 385 16.14 20.12 12.07
CA ALA A 385 17.05 19.69 11.00
C ALA A 385 17.90 20.87 10.48
N ALA A 386 17.29 22.06 10.31
CA ALA A 386 17.99 23.27 9.88
C ALA A 386 19.04 23.75 10.90
N VAL A 387 18.81 23.54 12.20
CA VAL A 387 19.74 23.91 13.28
C VAL A 387 20.89 22.90 13.45
N THR A 388 20.67 21.62 13.12
CA THR A 388 21.70 20.57 13.30
C THR A 388 22.63 20.39 12.10
N GLY A 389 22.37 21.06 10.95
CA GLY A 389 23.26 21.02 9.77
C GLY A 389 23.42 19.62 9.16
N LEU A 390 22.52 18.69 9.48
CA LEU A 390 22.46 17.37 8.88
C LEU A 390 21.54 17.42 7.66
N ASP A 391 22.03 18.08 6.60
CA ASP A 391 21.58 17.75 5.25
C ASP A 391 22.05 16.31 4.99
N GLY A 392 21.11 15.37 5.09
CA GLY A 392 21.31 13.99 4.64
C GLY A 392 21.31 13.91 3.11
N PRO A 393 21.99 12.91 2.53
CA PRO A 393 22.27 12.77 1.10
C PRO A 393 21.03 12.62 0.21
#